data_AF-A0A2G2X486-F1
#
_entry.id   AF-A0A2G2X486-F1
#
_cell.length_a   1.000
_cell.length_b   1.000
_cell.length_c   1.000
_cell.angle_alpha   90.00
_cell.angle_beta   90.00
_cell.angle_gamma   90.00
#
_symmetry.space_group_name_H-M   'P 1'
#
loop_
_entity.id
_entity.type
_entity.pdbx_description
1 polymer ?
#
loop_
_entity_poly.entity_id
_entity_poly.type
_entity_poly.pdbx_seq_one_letter_code
_entity_poly.pdbx_strand_id
1 'polypeptide(L)'
;MLKKMKLERTSLRLRWSYLDIIAELPRLEVLKLMDYAAYGKEWHPNVRGFTRLKLLLIEHYNLKYWKATNDNFPILERLVLKECRRLKEIPIEFAEIHTLQLIELTRCLPELGESAARIQKEQEDLGNNPMDCLMKEKKFIILMFQKMMMNVDVAEDDDNEDSDADAAKHDDNYDLNWLFDESKRTLRVFLSSSRPRSSTKR
;
A
#
# COMPACT_ATOMS: atom_id res chain seq x y z
N MET A 1 -1.91 25.64 -19.51
CA MET A 1 -2.40 25.31 -18.14
C MET A 1 -1.71 24.04 -17.64
N LEU A 2 -1.33 24.01 -16.37
CA LEU A 2 -0.47 22.96 -15.80
C LEU A 2 -1.24 21.68 -15.49
N LYS A 3 -0.78 20.54 -16.03
CA LYS A 3 -1.36 19.20 -15.76
C LYS A 3 -0.52 18.33 -14.83
N LYS A 4 0.79 18.59 -14.80
CA LYS A 4 1.75 17.79 -14.06
C LYS A 4 2.59 18.75 -13.23
N MET A 5 2.72 18.46 -11.94
CA MET A 5 3.58 19.20 -11.05
C MET A 5 4.55 18.24 -10.37
N LYS A 6 5.82 18.63 -10.35
CA LYS A 6 6.87 17.96 -9.58
C LYS A 6 7.48 19.00 -8.65
N LEU A 7 7.46 18.72 -7.37
CA LEU A 7 8.16 19.48 -6.34
C LEU A 7 9.31 18.62 -5.83
N GLU A 8 10.50 19.21 -5.81
CA GLU A 8 11.71 18.58 -5.34
C GLU A 8 12.63 19.65 -4.75
N ARG A 9 13.20 19.38 -3.57
CA ARG A 9 14.19 20.24 -2.90
C ARG A 9 13.79 21.72 -2.89
N THR A 10 12.55 22.01 -2.50
CA THR A 10 12.05 23.37 -2.54
C THR A 10 12.75 24.21 -1.47
N SER A 11 13.42 25.30 -1.88
CA SER A 11 14.01 26.27 -0.95
C SER A 11 12.96 27.03 -0.13
N LEU A 12 11.70 26.91 -0.54
CA LEU A 12 10.52 27.58 0.02
C LEU A 12 10.09 27.06 1.39
N ARG A 13 10.73 26.00 1.92
CA ARG A 13 10.34 25.35 3.20
C ARG A 13 8.83 25.08 3.26
N LEU A 14 8.24 24.63 2.14
CA LEU A 14 6.80 24.39 2.04
C LEU A 14 6.39 23.40 3.13
N ARG A 15 5.50 23.80 4.04
CA ARG A 15 4.85 22.87 4.96
C ARG A 15 3.78 22.08 4.21
N TRP A 16 3.47 20.88 4.68
CA TRP A 16 2.34 20.09 4.17
C TRP A 16 1.02 20.88 4.12
N SER A 17 0.79 21.76 5.09
CA SER A 17 -0.38 22.65 5.17
C SER A 17 -0.45 23.72 4.06
N TYR A 18 0.62 23.94 3.28
CA TYR A 18 0.59 24.87 2.15
C TYR A 18 0.35 24.18 0.81
N LEU A 19 0.30 22.84 0.77
CA LEU A 19 -0.04 22.11 -0.45
C LEU A 19 -1.49 22.31 -0.86
N ASP A 20 -2.32 22.90 -0.02
CA ASP A 20 -3.72 23.20 -0.32
C ASP A 20 -3.89 24.13 -1.53
N ILE A 21 -2.97 25.07 -1.71
CA ILE A 21 -2.95 25.95 -2.90
C ILE A 21 -2.75 25.12 -4.19
N ILE A 22 -1.98 24.04 -4.10
CA ILE A 22 -1.75 23.11 -5.21
C ILE A 22 -2.97 22.22 -5.41
N ALA A 23 -3.67 21.88 -4.33
CA ALA A 23 -4.89 21.09 -4.35
C ALA A 23 -6.03 21.74 -5.15
N GLU A 24 -6.06 23.08 -5.19
CA GLU A 24 -7.06 23.88 -5.91
C GLU A 24 -6.81 23.97 -7.42
N LEU A 25 -5.68 23.45 -7.93
CA LEU A 25 -5.35 23.57 -9.35
C LEU A 25 -6.30 22.74 -10.23
N PRO A 26 -7.11 23.37 -11.11
CA PRO A 26 -8.29 22.76 -11.74
C PRO A 26 -7.97 21.78 -12.87
N ARG A 27 -6.69 21.52 -13.16
CA ARG A 27 -6.24 20.59 -14.20
C ARG A 27 -5.08 19.70 -13.75
N LEU A 28 -4.73 19.73 -12.47
CA LEU A 28 -3.61 18.94 -11.96
C LEU A 28 -3.99 17.45 -11.94
N GLU A 29 -3.38 16.68 -12.83
CA GLU A 29 -3.60 15.25 -12.99
C GLU A 29 -2.46 14.43 -12.37
N VAL A 30 -1.26 15.01 -12.26
CA VAL A 30 -0.07 14.33 -11.71
C VAL A 30 0.65 15.24 -10.73
N LEU A 31 0.87 14.74 -9.51
CA LEU A 31 1.65 15.39 -8.47
C LEU A 31 2.76 14.46 -8.00
N LYS A 32 4.00 14.96 -8.04
CA LYS A 32 5.17 14.26 -7.52
C LYS A 32 5.82 15.13 -6.45
N LEU A 33 5.84 14.63 -5.22
CA LEU A 33 6.49 15.25 -4.07
C LEU A 33 7.74 14.44 -3.77
N MET A 34 8.92 14.97 -4.08
CA MET A 34 10.21 14.27 -3.95
C MET A 34 11.16 15.05 -3.05
N ASP A 35 12.10 14.37 -2.39
CA ASP A 35 13.25 14.95 -1.66
C ASP A 35 13.03 16.34 -1.06
N TYR A 36 12.54 16.41 0.18
CA TYR A 36 12.29 17.68 0.88
C TYR A 36 11.33 18.62 0.13
N ALA A 37 10.41 18.08 -0.69
CA ALA A 37 9.35 18.87 -1.31
C ALA A 37 8.48 19.61 -0.29
N ALA A 38 8.20 18.96 0.85
CA ALA A 38 7.41 19.51 1.92
C ALA A 38 8.01 19.18 3.32
N TYR A 39 7.78 20.02 4.31
CA TYR A 39 8.27 19.89 5.67
C TYR A 39 7.11 19.63 6.63
N GLY A 40 7.43 18.89 7.69
CA GLY A 40 6.48 18.48 8.72
C GLY A 40 6.29 16.97 8.74
N LYS A 41 5.69 16.50 9.84
CA LYS A 41 5.44 15.08 10.10
C LYS A 41 4.03 14.66 9.69
N GLU A 42 3.15 15.61 9.43
CA GLU A 42 1.72 15.37 9.24
C GLU A 42 1.25 16.05 7.97
N TRP A 43 0.44 15.34 7.18
CA TRP A 43 -0.23 15.89 6.02
C TRP A 43 -1.73 15.67 6.12
N HIS A 44 -2.46 16.78 6.22
CA HIS A 44 -3.92 16.82 6.22
C HIS A 44 -4.35 17.66 5.01
N PRO A 45 -4.72 17.04 3.88
CA PRO A 45 -5.18 17.80 2.72
C PRO A 45 -6.48 18.53 3.00
N ASN A 46 -6.65 19.74 2.44
CA ASN A 46 -7.91 20.44 2.50
C ASN A 46 -9.08 19.61 1.94
N VAL A 47 -10.24 19.78 2.58
CA VAL A 47 -11.50 19.15 2.18
C VAL A 47 -11.74 19.40 0.69
N ARG A 48 -11.98 18.32 -0.08
CA ARG A 48 -12.19 18.36 -1.53
C ARG A 48 -11.04 18.97 -2.35
N GLY A 49 -9.82 18.91 -1.84
CA GLY A 49 -8.62 19.18 -2.63
C GLY A 49 -8.38 18.13 -3.72
N PHE A 50 -7.45 18.39 -4.65
CA PHE A 50 -6.92 17.41 -5.62
C PHE A 50 -7.98 16.62 -6.44
N THR A 51 -9.12 17.25 -6.74
CA THR A 51 -10.29 16.60 -7.38
C THR A 51 -10.03 16.00 -8.76
N ARG A 52 -8.91 16.33 -9.40
CA ARG A 52 -8.53 15.83 -10.73
C ARG A 52 -7.26 14.99 -10.74
N LEU A 53 -6.70 14.73 -9.56
CA LEU A 53 -5.42 14.05 -9.43
C LEU A 53 -5.59 12.56 -9.71
N LYS A 54 -4.87 12.07 -10.71
CA LYS A 54 -4.84 10.65 -11.12
C LYS A 54 -3.62 9.93 -10.58
N LEU A 55 -2.49 10.63 -10.46
CA LEU A 55 -1.26 10.07 -9.92
C LEU A 55 -0.69 10.94 -8.81
N LEU A 56 -0.47 10.32 -7.66
CA LEU A 56 0.26 10.89 -6.54
C LEU A 56 1.52 10.07 -6.27
N LEU A 57 2.67 10.72 -6.34
CA LEU A 57 3.94 10.15 -5.90
C LEU A 57 4.45 10.93 -4.69
N ILE A 58 4.79 10.20 -3.63
CA ILE A 58 5.42 10.74 -2.44
C ILE A 58 6.73 9.98 -2.22
N GLU A 59 7.84 10.70 -2.32
CA GLU A 59 9.16 10.24 -1.95
C GLU A 59 9.63 11.11 -0.78
N HIS A 60 9.32 10.67 0.45
CA HIS A 60 9.47 11.53 1.61
C HIS A 60 9.76 10.78 2.91
N TYR A 61 11.00 10.90 3.38
CA TYR A 61 11.47 10.23 4.59
C TYR A 61 10.76 10.69 5.89
N ASN A 62 10.33 11.94 5.99
CA ASN A 62 9.90 12.54 7.26
C ASN A 62 8.38 12.55 7.50
N LEU A 63 7.56 12.15 6.52
CA LEU A 63 6.12 12.08 6.71
C LEU A 63 5.80 10.91 7.65
N LYS A 64 5.00 11.15 8.69
CA LYS A 64 4.63 10.15 9.70
C LYS A 64 3.15 9.83 9.70
N TYR A 65 2.32 10.87 9.60
CA TYR A 65 0.88 10.77 9.68
C TYR A 65 0.27 11.37 8.43
N TRP A 66 -0.60 10.62 7.78
CA TRP A 66 -1.35 11.08 6.63
C TRP A 66 -2.83 10.92 6.94
N LYS A 67 -3.54 12.04 7.08
CA LYS A 67 -4.98 12.06 7.35
C LYS A 67 -5.69 12.59 6.13
N ALA A 68 -6.13 11.69 5.27
CA ALA A 68 -6.89 12.02 4.07
C ALA A 68 -8.09 11.09 3.96
N THR A 69 -9.09 11.56 3.23
CA THR A 69 -10.34 10.86 2.94
C THR A 69 -10.45 10.64 1.42
N ASN A 70 -11.39 9.81 0.99
CA ASN A 70 -11.73 9.63 -0.42
C ASN A 70 -12.11 10.96 -1.11
N ASP A 71 -12.77 11.87 -0.39
CA ASP A 71 -13.13 13.21 -0.89
C ASP A 71 -11.92 14.06 -1.30
N ASN A 72 -10.75 13.81 -0.72
CA ASN A 72 -9.52 14.51 -1.09
C ASN A 72 -8.90 14.00 -2.40
N PHE A 73 -9.23 12.80 -2.85
CA PHE A 73 -8.60 12.18 -4.02
C PHE A 73 -9.60 11.33 -4.84
N PRO A 74 -10.74 11.91 -5.26
CA PRO A 74 -11.90 11.14 -5.71
C PRO A 74 -11.68 10.36 -7.02
N ILE A 75 -10.66 10.72 -7.81
CA ILE A 75 -10.34 10.07 -9.09
C ILE A 75 -8.90 9.54 -9.16
N LEU A 76 -8.28 9.31 -8.00
CA LEU A 76 -6.92 8.81 -7.96
C LEU A 76 -6.86 7.42 -8.58
N GLU A 77 -5.94 7.22 -9.51
CA GLU A 77 -5.73 5.95 -10.21
C GLU A 77 -4.50 5.23 -9.65
N ARG A 78 -3.46 6.00 -9.27
CA ARG A 78 -2.17 5.45 -8.85
C ARG A 78 -1.58 6.21 -7.67
N LEU A 79 -1.26 5.47 -6.61
CA LEU A 79 -0.48 5.91 -5.48
C LEU A 79 0.91 5.28 -5.52
N VAL A 80 1.96 6.10 -5.46
CA VAL A 80 3.35 5.64 -5.43
C VAL A 80 4.05 6.21 -4.20
N LEU A 81 4.44 5.35 -3.27
CA LEU A 81 5.20 5.70 -2.08
C LEU A 81 6.63 5.17 -2.19
N LYS A 82 7.60 6.05 -2.05
CA LYS A 82 9.03 5.72 -2.09
C LYS A 82 9.73 6.24 -0.86
N GLU A 83 10.64 5.45 -0.29
CA GLU A 83 11.48 5.86 0.85
C GLU A 83 10.67 6.44 2.04
N CYS A 84 9.40 6.05 2.17
CA CYS A 84 8.49 6.51 3.21
C CYS A 84 8.73 5.70 4.49
N ARG A 85 9.91 5.87 5.09
CA ARG A 85 10.41 5.04 6.20
C ARG A 85 9.85 5.38 7.59
N ARG A 86 8.90 6.33 7.66
CA ARG A 86 8.29 6.77 8.92
C ARG A 86 6.77 6.90 8.86
N LEU A 87 6.19 6.79 7.67
CA LEU A 87 4.75 6.87 7.47
C LEU A 87 4.15 5.59 8.04
N LYS A 88 3.20 5.73 8.96
CA LYS A 88 2.64 4.59 9.70
C LYS A 88 1.65 3.78 8.89
N GLU A 89 0.78 4.45 8.14
CA GLU A 89 -0.31 3.81 7.42
C GLU A 89 -0.74 4.67 6.22
N ILE A 90 -1.43 4.01 5.28
CA ILE A 90 -2.18 4.65 4.21
C ILE A 90 -3.64 4.78 4.72
N PRO A 91 -4.31 5.92 4.52
CA PRO A 91 -5.69 6.08 4.98
C PRO A 91 -6.61 4.97 4.42
N ILE A 92 -7.41 4.35 5.28
CA ILE A 92 -8.29 3.23 4.90
C ILE A 92 -9.40 3.69 3.95
N GLU A 93 -9.79 4.96 4.04
CA GLU A 93 -10.76 5.63 3.18
C GLU A 93 -10.38 5.57 1.69
N PHE A 94 -9.12 5.26 1.36
CA PHE A 94 -8.70 5.04 -0.02
C PHE A 94 -9.38 3.81 -0.64
N ALA A 95 -9.94 2.91 0.18
CA ALA A 95 -10.75 1.79 -0.31
C ALA A 95 -12.02 2.26 -1.03
N GLU A 96 -12.57 3.42 -0.66
CA GLU A 96 -13.74 4.00 -1.31
C GLU A 96 -13.40 4.74 -2.62
N ILE A 97 -12.12 4.81 -3.01
CA ILE A 97 -11.70 5.41 -4.29
C ILE A 97 -11.76 4.33 -5.37
N HIS A 98 -12.89 4.28 -6.09
CA HIS A 98 -13.20 3.22 -7.06
C HIS A 98 -12.28 3.23 -8.28
N THR A 99 -11.61 4.35 -8.56
CA THR A 99 -10.63 4.48 -9.64
C THR A 99 -9.24 4.02 -9.26
N LEU A 100 -8.96 3.78 -7.98
CA LEU A 100 -7.63 3.44 -7.50
C LEU A 100 -7.29 2.02 -7.94
N GLN A 101 -6.32 1.93 -8.85
CA GLN A 101 -5.93 0.68 -9.51
C GLN A 101 -4.56 0.17 -9.06
N LEU A 102 -3.72 1.05 -8.51
CA LEU A 102 -2.37 0.67 -8.11
C LEU A 102 -1.89 1.41 -6.86
N ILE A 103 -1.45 0.64 -5.87
CA ILE A 103 -0.55 1.11 -4.81
C ILE A 103 0.84 0.52 -5.03
N GLU A 104 1.83 1.37 -5.29
CA GLU A 104 3.23 0.98 -5.44
C GLU A 104 4.05 1.43 -4.24
N LEU A 105 4.71 0.50 -3.55
CA LEU A 105 5.56 0.76 -2.40
C LEU A 105 7.01 0.38 -2.72
N THR A 106 7.96 1.29 -2.49
CA THR A 106 9.39 1.03 -2.64
C THR A 106 10.14 1.55 -1.42
N ARG A 107 10.96 0.72 -0.75
CA ARG A 107 11.75 1.12 0.43
C ARG A 107 10.91 1.77 1.54
N CYS A 108 9.74 1.20 1.76
CA CYS A 108 8.74 1.66 2.71
C CYS A 108 8.73 0.74 3.94
N LEU A 109 8.09 1.21 5.02
CA LEU A 109 7.84 0.40 6.19
C LEU A 109 6.89 -0.76 5.86
N PRO A 110 7.07 -1.96 6.46
CA PRO A 110 6.22 -3.09 6.17
C PRO A 110 4.74 -2.87 6.54
N GLU A 111 4.49 -2.03 7.55
CA GLU A 111 3.16 -1.58 7.95
C GLU A 111 2.39 -0.91 6.79
N LEU A 112 3.09 -0.30 5.83
CA LEU A 112 2.45 0.27 4.64
C LEU A 112 1.95 -0.79 3.66
N GLY A 113 2.61 -1.94 3.56
CA GLY A 113 2.09 -3.05 2.74
C GLY A 113 0.91 -3.74 3.41
N GLU A 114 0.92 -3.87 4.75
CA GLU A 114 -0.26 -4.31 5.50
C GLU A 114 -1.44 -3.35 5.27
N SER A 115 -1.18 -2.04 5.28
CA SER A 115 -2.20 -1.03 4.98
C SER A 115 -2.73 -1.14 3.56
N ALA A 116 -1.86 -1.34 2.56
CA ALA A 116 -2.25 -1.52 1.17
C ALA A 116 -3.11 -2.79 0.98
N ALA A 117 -2.71 -3.90 1.62
CA ALA A 117 -3.47 -5.15 1.58
C ALA A 117 -4.86 -5.02 2.23
N ARG A 118 -4.98 -4.27 3.33
CA ARG A 118 -6.30 -3.97 3.94
C ARG A 118 -7.18 -3.14 3.01
N ILE A 119 -6.63 -2.11 2.36
CA ILE A 119 -7.36 -1.28 1.40
C ILE A 119 -7.85 -2.13 0.21
N GLN A 120 -7.00 -3.01 -0.31
CA GLN A 120 -7.36 -3.92 -1.40
C GLN A 120 -8.52 -4.85 -0.99
N LYS A 121 -8.44 -5.45 0.20
CA LYS A 121 -9.51 -6.32 0.72
C LYS A 121 -10.84 -5.57 0.87
N GLU A 122 -10.80 -4.37 1.45
CA GLU A 122 -12.00 -3.54 1.63
C GLU A 122 -12.62 -3.14 0.27
N GLN A 123 -11.79 -2.88 -0.76
CA GLN A 123 -12.28 -2.66 -2.12
C GLN A 123 -13.01 -3.89 -2.69
N GLU A 124 -12.46 -5.08 -2.48
CA GLU A 124 -13.10 -6.33 -2.92
C GLU A 124 -14.45 -6.54 -2.20
N ASP A 125 -14.50 -6.27 -0.90
CA ASP A 125 -15.72 -6.38 -0.08
C ASP A 125 -16.79 -5.35 -0.50
N LEU A 126 -16.39 -4.16 -0.97
CA LEU A 126 -17.27 -3.14 -1.55
C LEU A 126 -17.73 -3.46 -2.99
N GLY A 127 -17.21 -4.53 -3.60
CA GLY A 127 -17.52 -4.90 -4.99
C GLY A 127 -16.81 -4.03 -6.03
N ASN A 128 -15.72 -3.37 -5.66
CA ASN A 128 -14.89 -2.58 -6.58
C ASN A 128 -14.04 -3.48 -7.48
N ASN A 129 -13.53 -2.89 -8.56
CA ASN A 129 -12.58 -3.60 -9.43
C ASN A 129 -11.32 -3.96 -8.62
N PRO A 130 -10.72 -5.13 -8.86
CA PRO A 130 -9.51 -5.54 -8.17
C PRO A 130 -8.38 -4.52 -8.42
N MET A 131 -7.78 -4.02 -7.33
CA MET A 131 -6.62 -3.14 -7.35
C MET A 131 -5.34 -3.97 -7.25
N ASP A 132 -4.34 -3.61 -8.05
CA ASP A 132 -3.00 -4.18 -7.92
C ASP A 132 -2.24 -3.51 -6.76
N CYS A 133 -1.61 -4.33 -5.92
CA CYS A 133 -0.61 -3.86 -4.95
C CYS A 133 0.78 -4.35 -5.38
N LEU A 134 1.72 -3.43 -5.59
CA LEU A 134 3.09 -3.75 -6.00
C LEU A 134 4.10 -3.24 -4.98
N MET A 135 4.72 -4.17 -4.26
CA MET A 135 5.84 -3.87 -3.38
C MET A 135 7.16 -4.20 -4.07
N LYS A 136 8.06 -3.23 -4.15
CA LYS A 136 9.39 -3.37 -4.75
C LYS A 136 10.45 -3.33 -3.66
N GLU A 137 10.56 -4.42 -2.89
CA GLU A 137 11.80 -4.82 -2.21
C GLU A 137 11.69 -6.21 -1.55
N LYS A 138 12.66 -7.09 -1.85
CA LYS A 138 12.65 -8.52 -1.50
C LYS A 138 12.62 -8.80 0.01
N LYS A 139 13.35 -8.01 0.82
CA LYS A 139 13.41 -8.21 2.28
C LYS A 139 12.06 -8.00 2.96
N PHE A 140 11.28 -7.00 2.51
CA PHE A 140 10.00 -6.66 3.12
C PHE A 140 8.86 -7.57 2.70
N ILE A 141 8.89 -8.09 1.46
CA ILE A 141 7.94 -9.11 1.01
C ILE A 141 8.06 -10.37 1.88
N ILE A 142 9.30 -10.85 2.10
CA ILE A 142 9.56 -12.02 2.94
C ILE A 142 9.08 -11.78 4.38
N LEU A 143 9.38 -10.61 4.97
CA LEU A 143 8.93 -10.25 6.32
C LEU A 143 7.40 -10.17 6.43
N MET A 144 6.70 -9.65 5.42
CA MET A 144 5.23 -9.65 5.40
C MET A 144 4.66 -11.05 5.31
N PHE A 145 5.21 -11.91 4.43
CA PHE A 145 4.78 -13.31 4.38
C PHE A 145 5.06 -14.03 5.69
N GLN A 146 6.24 -13.85 6.30
CA GLN A 146 6.56 -14.42 7.60
C GLN A 146 5.59 -13.94 8.69
N LYS A 147 5.29 -12.65 8.75
CA LYS A 147 4.36 -12.07 9.73
C LYS A 147 2.92 -12.50 9.48
N MET A 148 2.50 -12.64 8.22
CA MET A 148 1.17 -13.12 7.83
C MET A 148 0.99 -14.61 8.13
N MET A 149 2.03 -15.42 7.96
CA MET A 149 2.04 -16.86 8.31
C MET A 149 2.11 -17.08 9.83
N MET A 150 2.74 -16.17 10.59
CA MET A 150 2.77 -16.21 12.06
C MET A 150 1.47 -15.74 12.73
N ASN A 151 0.50 -15.20 11.99
CA ASN A 151 -0.84 -14.89 12.50
C ASN A 151 -1.84 -16.05 12.32
N VAL A 152 -1.37 -17.24 11.92
CA VAL A 152 -2.15 -18.47 12.06
C VAL A 152 -1.98 -18.90 13.51
N ASP A 153 -3.06 -18.90 14.28
CA ASP A 153 -3.09 -19.50 15.62
C ASP A 153 -2.69 -20.98 15.49
N VAL A 154 -1.40 -21.25 15.65
CA VAL A 154 -0.92 -22.61 15.85
C VAL A 154 -1.27 -22.93 17.29
N ALA A 155 -2.32 -23.75 17.46
CA ALA A 155 -2.53 -24.44 18.73
C ALA A 155 -1.20 -25.10 19.11
N GLU A 156 -0.69 -24.77 20.30
CA GLU A 156 0.49 -25.41 20.86
C GLU A 156 0.16 -26.89 21.12
N ASP A 157 0.38 -27.72 20.10
CA ASP A 157 0.69 -29.12 20.33
C ASP A 157 2.18 -29.16 20.67
N ASP A 158 2.45 -29.14 21.97
CA ASP A 158 3.69 -29.59 22.59
C ASP A 158 4.04 -30.96 22.01
N ASP A 159 5.17 -31.07 21.30
CA ASP A 159 6.07 -32.21 21.42
C ASP A 159 7.45 -31.87 20.82
N ASN A 160 8.47 -32.05 21.67
CA ASN A 160 9.90 -31.94 21.43
C ASN A 160 10.39 -32.74 20.20
N GLU A 161 11.45 -32.27 19.54
CA GLU A 161 12.75 -32.99 19.49
C GLU A 161 13.84 -32.22 18.71
N ASP A 162 15.07 -32.36 19.20
CA ASP A 162 16.32 -31.72 18.82
C ASP A 162 16.77 -31.91 17.36
N SER A 163 17.55 -30.96 16.81
CA SER A 163 18.93 -31.22 16.37
C SER A 163 19.59 -30.04 15.65
N ASP A 164 20.90 -29.94 15.86
CA ASP A 164 21.84 -28.91 15.45
C ASP A 164 22.13 -28.79 13.94
N ALA A 165 22.59 -27.59 13.58
CA ALA A 165 23.56 -27.23 12.53
C ALA A 165 23.27 -27.55 11.05
N ASP A 166 23.26 -26.52 10.19
CA ASP A 166 24.49 -26.11 9.49
C ASP A 166 24.29 -24.88 8.59
N ALA A 167 25.32 -24.02 8.56
CA ALA A 167 25.38 -22.86 7.68
C ALA A 167 25.80 -23.29 6.26
N ALA A 168 24.84 -23.43 5.35
CA ALA A 168 25.10 -23.60 3.92
C ALA A 168 24.87 -22.31 3.15
N LYS A 169 25.89 -21.90 2.38
CA LYS A 169 25.91 -20.78 1.45
C LYS A 169 24.81 -20.96 0.41
N HIS A 170 23.95 -19.96 0.23
CA HIS A 170 22.92 -19.97 -0.81
C HIS A 170 23.42 -19.26 -2.05
N ASP A 171 23.58 -20.01 -3.14
CA ASP A 171 23.67 -19.49 -4.49
C ASP A 171 22.35 -18.82 -4.89
N ASP A 172 22.44 -17.58 -5.34
CA ASP A 172 21.32 -16.73 -5.74
C ASP A 172 20.91 -17.00 -7.19
N ASN A 173 19.96 -17.92 -7.42
CA ASN A 173 18.99 -17.78 -8.51
C ASN A 173 17.79 -18.75 -8.32
N TYR A 174 16.78 -18.34 -7.57
CA TYR A 174 15.50 -19.06 -7.51
C TYR A 174 14.49 -18.41 -8.44
N ASP A 175 13.98 -19.17 -9.41
CA ASP A 175 12.83 -18.81 -10.21
C ASP A 175 11.59 -18.72 -9.30
N LEU A 176 11.15 -17.49 -9.03
CA LEU A 176 10.06 -17.16 -8.11
C LEU A 176 8.67 -17.28 -8.74
N ASN A 177 8.56 -17.87 -9.95
CA ASN A 177 7.25 -18.23 -10.52
C ASN A 177 6.45 -19.14 -9.59
N TRP A 178 7.12 -20.01 -8.83
CA TRP A 178 6.49 -20.85 -7.82
C TRP A 178 5.86 -20.04 -6.68
N LEU A 179 6.48 -18.94 -6.25
CA LEU A 179 5.94 -18.07 -5.18
C LEU A 179 4.66 -17.36 -5.62
N PHE A 180 4.59 -16.95 -6.90
CA PHE A 180 3.38 -16.41 -7.50
C PHE A 180 2.30 -17.47 -7.68
N ASP A 181 2.66 -18.69 -8.07
CA ASP A 181 1.72 -19.79 -8.22
C ASP A 181 1.19 -20.29 -6.88
N GLU A 182 2.02 -20.31 -5.84
CA GLU A 182 1.60 -20.69 -4.50
C GLU A 182 0.69 -19.61 -3.89
N SER A 183 1.00 -18.31 -4.08
CA SER A 183 0.10 -17.21 -3.68
C SER A 183 -1.27 -17.31 -4.38
N LYS A 184 -1.30 -17.67 -5.67
CA LYS A 184 -2.55 -17.93 -6.41
C LYS A 184 -3.28 -19.18 -5.92
N ARG A 185 -2.56 -20.22 -5.50
CA ARG A 185 -3.13 -21.45 -4.92
C ARG A 185 -3.74 -21.17 -3.55
N THR A 186 -3.06 -20.45 -2.67
CA THR A 186 -3.56 -20.10 -1.34
C THR A 186 -4.82 -19.24 -1.43
N LEU A 187 -4.86 -18.26 -2.34
CA LEU A 187 -6.07 -17.47 -2.62
C LEU A 187 -7.22 -18.32 -3.18
N ARG A 188 -6.93 -19.30 -4.05
CA ARG A 188 -7.94 -20.20 -4.63
C ARG A 188 -8.49 -21.20 -3.60
N VAL A 189 -7.67 -21.65 -2.66
CA VAL A 189 -8.09 -22.49 -1.52
C VAL A 189 -9.02 -21.71 -0.59
N PHE A 190 -8.72 -20.43 -0.30
CA PHE A 190 -9.55 -19.58 0.55
C PHE A 190 -10.91 -19.24 -0.09
N LEU A 191 -10.96 -19.04 -1.41
CA LEU A 191 -12.21 -18.78 -2.14
C LEU A 191 -13.07 -20.04 -2.37
N SER A 192 -12.48 -21.24 -2.32
CA SER A 192 -13.22 -22.50 -2.49
C SER A 192 -13.82 -23.05 -1.19
N SER A 193 -13.28 -22.67 -0.03
CA SER A 193 -13.84 -23.00 1.30
C SER A 193 -15.01 -22.11 1.73
N SER A 194 -15.26 -20.99 1.03
CA SER A 194 -16.22 -19.96 1.42
C SER A 194 -17.59 -20.01 0.69
N ARG A 195 -17.91 -21.08 -0.05
CA ARG A 195 -19.26 -21.22 -0.65
C ARG A 195 -20.31 -21.57 0.43
N PRO A 196 -21.40 -20.79 0.58
CA PRO A 196 -22.51 -21.20 1.44
C PRO A 196 -23.20 -22.45 0.88
N ARG A 197 -23.49 -23.43 1.74
CA ARG A 197 -24.38 -24.55 1.40
C ARG A 197 -25.74 -23.99 1.03
N SER A 198 -26.19 -24.28 -0.19
CA SER A 198 -27.57 -24.13 -0.61
C SER A 198 -28.47 -24.98 0.29
N SER A 199 -29.33 -24.34 1.08
CA SER A 199 -30.50 -25.01 1.65
C SER A 199 -31.63 -24.96 0.62
N THR A 200 -31.75 -26.03 -0.15
CA THR A 200 -33.02 -26.38 -0.81
C THR A 200 -33.53 -27.69 -0.25
N LYS A 201 -34.72 -27.63 0.36
CA LYS A 201 -35.84 -28.61 0.32
C LYS A 201 -36.52 -28.72 1.69
N ARG A 202 -37.74 -28.18 1.79
CA ARG A 202 -38.96 -28.93 1.46
C ARG A 202 -40.06 -27.98 1.02
#